data_AF-A0A348MTU5-F1
#
_entry.id   AF-A0A348MTU5-F1
#
_cell.length_a   1.000
_cell.length_b   1.000
_cell.length_c   1.000
_cell.angle_alpha   90.00
_cell.angle_beta   90.00
_cell.angle_gamma   90.00
#
_symmetry.space_group_name_H-M   'P 1'
#
loop_
_entity.id
_entity.type
_entity.pdbx_description
1 polymer ?
#
loop_
_entity_poly.entity_id
_entity_poly.type
_entity_poly.pdbx_seq_one_letter_code
_entity_poly.pdbx_strand_id
1 'polypeptide(L)'
;MFEQLNDQLKESMKPVTELATLNMSTLQDIAEKQNALFSSLLNDGMSFVENASKQKDVMSLAEAQKAYIEGLQETVTDAAKESYEVITAAQKKATELVKEASEDLGSKMATAATAAVPK
;
A
#
# COMPACT_ATOMS: atom_id res chain seq x y z
N MET A 1 37.97 -4.86 14.85
CA MET A 1 37.03 -5.82 15.48
C MET A 1 35.77 -5.15 16.02
N PHE A 2 35.87 -4.15 16.91
CA PHE A 2 34.67 -3.49 17.46
C PHE A 2 33.88 -2.65 16.43
N GLU A 3 34.57 -1.91 15.55
CA GLU A 3 33.92 -1.18 14.43
C GLU A 3 33.24 -2.13 13.43
N GLN A 4 33.90 -3.24 13.05
CA GLN A 4 33.30 -4.27 12.18
C GLN A 4 32.06 -4.92 12.80
N LEU A 5 32.06 -5.18 14.11
CA LEU A 5 30.88 -5.70 14.82
C LEU A 5 29.74 -4.68 14.84
N ASN A 6 30.05 -3.40 15.03
CA ASN A 6 29.07 -2.32 14.99
C ASN A 6 28.47 -2.12 13.58
N ASP A 7 29.28 -2.24 12.54
CA ASP A 7 28.82 -2.14 11.15
C ASP A 7 27.99 -3.35 10.74
N GLN A 8 28.40 -4.58 11.10
CA GLN A 8 27.58 -5.79 10.91
C GLN A 8 26.26 -5.71 11.67
N LEU A 9 26.25 -5.18 12.89
CA LEU A 9 25.03 -5.00 13.66
C LEU A 9 24.10 -4.00 12.97
N LYS A 10 24.60 -2.84 12.53
CA LYS A 10 23.82 -1.88 11.76
C LYS A 10 23.25 -2.48 10.48
N GLU A 11 24.06 -3.26 9.76
CA GLU A 11 23.64 -3.89 8.52
C GLU A 11 22.58 -4.97 8.74
N SER A 12 22.69 -5.75 9.83
CA SER A 12 21.70 -6.75 10.23
C SER A 12 20.35 -6.15 10.64
N MET A 13 20.32 -4.87 11.05
CA MET A 13 19.10 -4.16 11.41
C MET A 13 18.41 -3.48 10.23
N LYS A 14 19.08 -3.30 9.08
CA LYS A 14 18.50 -2.66 7.89
C LYS A 14 17.18 -3.30 7.43
N PRO A 15 17.06 -4.64 7.32
CA PRO A 15 15.81 -5.26 6.87
C PRO A 15 14.63 -4.92 7.79
N VAL A 16 14.88 -4.79 9.10
CA VAL A 16 13.84 -4.42 10.07
C VAL A 16 13.41 -2.97 9.86
N THR A 17 14.36 -2.05 9.66
CA THR A 17 14.06 -0.64 9.38
C THR A 17 13.33 -0.46 8.05
N GLU A 18 13.71 -1.21 7.02
CA GLU A 18 13.07 -1.17 5.70
C GLU A 18 11.64 -1.74 5.74
N LEU A 19 11.41 -2.84 6.47
CA LEU A 19 10.06 -3.36 6.70
C LEU A 19 9.18 -2.39 7.50
N ALA A 20 9.72 -1.74 8.53
CA ALA A 20 8.98 -0.72 9.28
C ALA A 20 8.61 0.47 8.39
N THR A 21 9.54 0.92 7.55
CA THR A 21 9.30 1.99 6.58
C THR A 21 8.23 1.60 5.57
N LEU A 22 8.30 0.37 5.03
CA LEU A 22 7.33 -0.18 4.10
C LEU A 22 5.92 -0.25 4.71
N ASN A 23 5.80 -0.69 5.97
CA ASN A 23 4.51 -0.70 6.66
C ASN A 23 3.95 0.71 6.84
N MET A 24 4.81 1.66 7.25
CA MET A 24 4.39 3.05 7.43
C MET A 24 3.92 3.68 6.12
N SER A 25 4.66 3.50 5.02
CA SER A 25 4.26 4.02 3.71
C SER A 25 2.97 3.37 3.22
N THR A 26 2.82 2.05 3.41
CA THR A 26 1.60 1.32 3.02
C THR A 26 0.37 1.86 3.77
N LEU A 27 0.50 2.12 5.08
CA LEU A 27 -0.59 2.70 5.87
C LEU A 27 -0.90 4.13 5.44
N GLN A 28 0.11 4.92 5.08
CA GLN A 28 -0.09 6.26 4.54
C GLN A 28 -0.84 6.22 3.20
N ASP A 29 -0.41 5.35 2.28
CA ASP A 29 -1.07 5.16 0.99
C ASP A 29 -2.54 4.76 1.18
N ILE A 30 -2.83 3.81 2.07
CA ILE A 30 -4.21 3.41 2.40
C ILE A 30 -5.01 4.58 2.97
N ALA A 31 -4.45 5.37 3.88
CA ALA A 31 -5.12 6.53 4.47
C ALA A 31 -5.43 7.60 3.41
N GLU A 32 -4.50 7.85 2.49
CA GLU A 32 -4.70 8.76 1.36
C GLU A 32 -5.82 8.26 0.44
N LYS A 33 -5.83 6.96 0.11
CA LYS A 33 -6.91 6.34 -0.68
C LYS A 33 -8.26 6.40 0.01
N GLN A 34 -8.32 6.21 1.33
CA GLN A 34 -9.56 6.32 2.09
C GLN A 34 -10.11 7.76 2.11
N ASN A 35 -9.22 8.75 2.24
CA ASN A 35 -9.59 10.17 2.13
C ASN A 35 -10.09 10.51 0.71
N ALA A 36 -9.43 9.98 -0.32
CA ALA A 36 -9.86 10.16 -1.70
C ALA A 36 -11.25 9.55 -1.94
N LEU A 37 -11.48 8.32 -1.49
CA LEU A 37 -12.80 7.67 -1.56
C LEU A 37 -13.88 8.52 -0.87
N PHE A 38 -13.65 8.95 0.36
CA PHE A 38 -14.62 9.78 1.09
C PHE A 38 -14.91 11.09 0.37
N SER A 39 -13.88 11.75 -0.17
CA SER A 39 -14.03 13.00 -0.91
C SER A 39 -14.82 12.80 -2.20
N SER A 40 -14.56 11.73 -2.94
CA SER A 40 -15.32 11.39 -4.15
C SER A 40 -16.79 11.11 -3.82
N LEU A 41 -17.07 10.29 -2.81
CA LEU A 41 -18.45 9.98 -2.40
C LEU A 41 -19.23 11.24 -1.98
N LEU A 42 -18.59 12.17 -1.27
CA LEU A 42 -19.21 13.44 -0.91
C LEU A 42 -19.50 14.30 -2.16
N ASN A 43 -18.55 14.38 -3.08
CA ASN A 43 -18.70 15.15 -4.30
C ASN A 43 -19.80 14.58 -5.22
N ASP A 44 -19.87 13.26 -5.34
CA ASP A 44 -20.90 12.56 -6.10
C ASP A 44 -22.28 12.78 -5.48
N GLY A 45 -22.37 12.72 -4.15
CA GLY A 45 -23.61 13.02 -3.42
C GLY A 45 -24.07 14.46 -3.64
N MET A 46 -23.15 15.43 -3.56
CA MET A 46 -23.47 16.84 -3.82
C MET A 46 -23.91 17.06 -5.27
N SER A 47 -23.22 16.44 -6.22
CA SER A 47 -23.57 16.49 -7.65
C SER A 47 -24.94 15.88 -7.91
N PHE A 48 -25.27 14.76 -7.27
CA PHE A 48 -26.59 14.14 -7.36
C PHE A 48 -27.68 15.06 -6.80
N VAL A 49 -27.49 15.64 -5.61
CA VAL A 49 -28.47 16.57 -5.02
C VAL A 49 -28.69 17.78 -5.91
N GLU A 50 -27.61 18.38 -6.42
CA GLU A 50 -27.70 19.51 -7.33
C GLU A 50 -28.48 19.13 -8.60
N ASN A 51 -28.15 18.00 -9.21
CA ASN A 51 -28.83 17.52 -10.40
C ASN A 51 -30.31 17.22 -10.14
N ALA A 52 -30.61 16.46 -9.08
CA ALA A 52 -31.95 16.08 -8.68
C ALA A 52 -32.84 17.30 -8.39
N SER A 53 -32.29 18.34 -7.75
CA SER A 53 -33.04 19.58 -7.44
C SER A 53 -33.47 20.38 -8.68
N LYS A 54 -32.82 20.15 -9.83
CA LYS A 54 -33.12 20.82 -11.10
C LYS A 54 -34.12 20.03 -11.95
N GLN A 55 -34.31 18.73 -11.68
CA GLN A 55 -35.22 17.88 -12.43
C GLN A 55 -36.69 18.15 -12.04
N LYS A 56 -37.57 18.25 -13.04
CA LYS A 56 -39.00 18.54 -12.85
C LYS A 56 -39.91 17.34 -13.10
N ASP A 57 -39.40 16.27 -13.69
CA ASP A 57 -40.14 15.06 -13.98
C ASP A 57 -39.55 13.85 -13.25
N VAL A 58 -40.39 12.88 -12.96
CA VAL A 58 -40.03 11.70 -12.15
C VAL A 58 -39.10 10.76 -12.92
N MET A 59 -39.16 10.73 -14.26
CA MET A 59 -38.34 9.83 -15.06
C MET A 59 -36.89 10.30 -15.09
N SER A 60 -36.63 11.59 -15.30
CA SER A 60 -35.28 12.15 -15.22
C SER A 60 -34.67 12.03 -13.81
N LEU A 61 -35.49 12.13 -12.75
CA LEU A 61 -35.04 11.87 -11.39
C LEU A 61 -34.61 10.39 -11.20
N ALA A 62 -35.37 9.45 -11.76
CA ALA A 62 -35.03 8.03 -11.70
C ALA A 62 -33.74 7.72 -12.47
N GLU A 63 -33.52 8.35 -13.62
CA GLU A 63 -32.26 8.25 -14.37
C GLU A 63 -31.09 8.83 -13.59
N ALA A 64 -31.26 10.00 -12.95
CA ALA A 64 -30.24 10.61 -12.11
C ALA A 64 -29.90 9.72 -10.89
N GLN A 65 -30.90 9.09 -10.28
CA GLN A 65 -30.70 8.16 -9.17
C GLN A 65 -29.95 6.90 -9.63
N LYS A 66 -30.32 6.36 -10.79
CA LYS A 66 -29.63 5.20 -11.37
C LYS A 66 -28.16 5.51 -11.64
N ALA A 67 -27.87 6.63 -12.31
CA ALA A 67 -26.51 7.05 -12.59
C ALA A 67 -25.68 7.28 -11.32
N TYR A 68 -26.28 7.86 -10.28
CA TYR A 68 -25.62 8.02 -8.97
C TYR A 68 -25.27 6.66 -8.35
N ILE A 69 -26.18 5.68 -8.36
CA ILE A 69 -25.91 4.34 -7.81
C ILE A 69 -24.83 3.62 -8.62
N GLU A 70 -24.85 3.71 -9.95
CA GLU A 70 -23.83 3.13 -10.82
C GLU A 70 -22.45 3.74 -10.53
N GLY A 71 -22.37 5.08 -10.41
CA GLY A 71 -21.13 5.78 -10.06
C GLY A 71 -20.62 5.45 -8.65
N LEU A 72 -21.51 5.32 -7.67
CA LEU A 72 -21.14 4.85 -6.32
C LEU A 72 -20.54 3.45 -6.35
N GLN A 73 -21.17 2.53 -7.10
CA GLN A 73 -20.69 1.16 -7.23
C GLN A 73 -19.30 1.13 -7.87
N GLU A 74 -19.10 1.88 -8.95
CA GLU A 74 -17.80 2.00 -9.63
C GLU A 74 -16.74 2.56 -8.66
N THR A 75 -17.01 3.70 -8.03
CA THR A 75 -16.08 4.37 -7.10
C THR A 75 -15.65 3.46 -5.95
N VAL A 76 -16.59 2.76 -5.30
CA VAL A 76 -16.27 1.82 -4.22
C VAL A 76 -15.49 0.62 -4.73
N THR A 77 -15.85 0.09 -5.90
CA THR A 77 -15.17 -1.06 -6.50
C THR A 77 -13.72 -0.71 -6.84
N ASP A 78 -13.48 0.46 -7.42
CA ASP A 78 -12.14 0.88 -7.80
C ASP A 78 -11.29 1.21 -6.58
N ALA A 79 -11.84 1.89 -5.57
CA ALA A 79 -11.14 2.09 -4.30
C ALA A 79 -10.74 0.76 -3.62
N ALA A 80 -11.59 -0.27 -3.72
CA ALA A 80 -11.27 -1.60 -3.21
C ALA A 80 -10.14 -2.28 -4.01
N LYS A 81 -10.16 -2.19 -5.34
CA LYS A 81 -9.07 -2.70 -6.20
C LYS A 81 -7.75 -1.99 -5.87
N GLU A 82 -7.75 -0.66 -5.83
CA GLU A 82 -6.55 0.12 -5.54
C GLU A 82 -5.98 -0.21 -4.15
N SER A 83 -6.85 -0.35 -3.14
CA SER A 83 -6.42 -0.75 -1.80
C SER A 83 -5.80 -2.16 -1.79
N TYR A 84 -6.39 -3.09 -2.53
CA TYR A 84 -5.86 -4.44 -2.68
C TYR A 84 -4.50 -4.46 -3.40
N GLU A 85 -4.33 -3.65 -4.43
CA GLU A 85 -3.07 -3.49 -5.15
C GLU A 85 -1.96 -2.95 -4.24
N VAL A 86 -2.25 -1.92 -3.43
CA VAL A 86 -1.31 -1.36 -2.44
C VAL A 86 -0.85 -2.43 -1.47
N ILE A 87 -1.79 -3.18 -0.87
CA ILE A 87 -1.47 -4.25 0.08
C ILE A 87 -0.64 -5.36 -0.60
N THR A 88 -1.04 -5.78 -1.79
CA THR A 88 -0.34 -6.85 -2.53
C THR A 88 1.08 -6.43 -2.91
N ALA A 89 1.26 -5.18 -3.35
CA ALA A 89 2.57 -4.63 -3.67
C ALA A 89 3.47 -4.55 -2.43
N ALA A 90 2.92 -4.15 -1.28
CA ALA A 90 3.63 -4.13 -0.01
C ALA A 90 4.05 -5.54 0.42
N GLN A 91 3.15 -6.53 0.34
CA GLN A 91 3.46 -7.93 0.65
C GLN A 91 4.58 -8.48 -0.24
N LYS A 92 4.56 -8.17 -1.55
CA LYS A 92 5.61 -8.58 -2.48
C LYS A 92 6.96 -7.97 -2.11
N LYS A 93 7.00 -6.66 -1.87
CA LYS A 93 8.23 -5.96 -1.42
C LYS A 93 8.76 -6.52 -0.10
N ALA A 94 7.89 -6.78 0.87
CA ALA A 94 8.30 -7.38 2.14
C ALA A 94 8.92 -8.76 1.95
N THR A 95 8.35 -9.58 1.07
CA THR A 95 8.88 -10.91 0.74
C THR A 95 10.25 -10.81 0.06
N GLU A 96 10.42 -9.86 -0.86
CA GLU A 96 11.69 -9.58 -1.54
C GLU A 96 12.77 -9.15 -0.52
N LEU A 97 12.45 -8.22 0.38
CA LEU A 97 13.36 -7.76 1.44
C LEU A 97 13.84 -8.90 2.36
N VAL A 98 12.93 -9.78 2.78
CA VAL A 98 13.31 -10.93 3.62
C VAL A 98 14.19 -11.92 2.85
N LYS A 99 13.89 -12.14 1.57
CA LYS A 99 14.70 -13.02 0.72
C LYS A 99 16.11 -12.45 0.54
N GLU A 100 16.23 -11.17 0.20
CA GLU A 100 17.52 -10.48 0.06
C GLU A 100 18.32 -10.51 1.37
N ALA A 101 17.68 -10.25 2.51
CA ALA A 101 18.31 -10.33 3.82
C ALA A 101 18.82 -11.76 4.13
N SER A 102 18.07 -12.79 3.73
CA SER A 102 18.46 -14.19 3.94
C SER A 102 19.63 -14.59 3.04
N GLU A 103 19.65 -14.14 1.80
CA GLU A 103 20.75 -14.35 0.84
C GLU A 103 22.03 -13.63 1.31
N ASP A 104 21.91 -12.39 1.79
CA ASP A 104 23.03 -11.62 2.35
C ASP A 104 23.61 -12.29 3.61
N LEU A 105 22.75 -12.75 4.53
CA LEU A 105 23.18 -13.49 5.71
C LEU A 105 23.89 -14.80 5.34
N GLY A 106 23.33 -15.56 4.38
CA GLY A 106 23.93 -16.79 3.87
C GLY A 106 25.31 -16.56 3.24
N SER A 107 25.45 -15.51 2.44
CA SER A 107 26.72 -15.08 1.84
C SER A 107 27.76 -14.70 2.90
N LYS A 108 27.36 -13.92 3.91
CA LYS A 108 28.24 -13.53 5.03
C LYS A 108 28.69 -14.73 5.86
N MET A 109 27.81 -15.69 6.13
CA MET A 109 28.13 -16.94 6.83
C MET A 109 29.09 -17.83 6.03
N ALA A 110 28.90 -17.95 4.71
CA ALA A 110 29.81 -18.70 3.84
C ALA A 110 31.21 -18.07 3.77
N THR A 111 31.27 -16.74 3.75
CA THR A 111 32.53 -15.98 3.78
C THR A 111 33.25 -16.12 5.13
N ALA A 112 32.51 -16.10 6.24
CA ALA A 112 33.08 -16.33 7.57
C ALA A 112 33.59 -17.77 7.74
N ALA A 113 32.88 -18.77 7.22
CA ALA A 113 33.30 -20.17 7.27
C ALA A 113 34.58 -20.44 6.47
N THR A 114 34.74 -19.81 5.29
CA THR A 114 35.95 -19.93 4.47
C THR A 114 37.14 -19.16 5.05
N ALA A 115 36.92 -18.07 5.79
CA ALA A 115 37.95 -17.35 6.52
C ALA A 115 38.43 -18.07 7.81
N ALA A 116 37.62 -18.97 8.36
CA ALA A 116 37.92 -19.71 9.60
C ALA A 116 38.63 -21.06 9.38
N VAL A 117 38.85 -21.50 8.14
CA VAL A 117 39.64 -22.71 7.83
C VAL A 117 41.13 -22.34 7.83
N PRO A 118 41.94 -22.79 8.81
CA PRO A 118 43.38 -22.57 8.79
C PRO A 118 44.02 -23.40 7.66
N LYS A 119 45.00 -22.82 6.96
CA LYS A 119 45.92 -23.55 6.07
C LYS A 119 46.79 -24.51 6.86
#